data_AF-A0A6G2QI14-F1
#
_entry.id   AF-A0A6G2QI14-F1
#
_cell.length_a   1.000
_cell.length_b   1.000
_cell.length_c   1.000
_cell.angle_alpha   90.00
_cell.angle_beta   90.00
_cell.angle_gamma   90.00
#
_symmetry.space_group_name_H-M   'P 1'
#
loop_
_entity.id
_entity.type
_entity.pdbx_description
1 polymer ?
#
loop_
_entity_poly.entity_id
_entity_poly.type
_entity_poly.pdbx_seq_one_letter_code
_entity_poly.pdbx_strand_id
1 'polypeptide(L)'
;DVARAAEEAAADGKSPLEAARRAVSRSGDRWAAVYSPGEYQELEDALDGRYTGVGLWARERDGRIEVTKVGRGTPAADAGIRPGDRLRSVDGERVDGRPVTEVVSLLRGDSTGEPAGTTVRLGLERGTRAWSETLRRARLSRDTVTVRALAPRVSVIKVGAFTKGSGEQVRTAVRRTPAGSGIVLDLRGNPGGLVAEAVTAASAFLDGGLVATYDVDGEQRALHAEPGGDTTRPLVALVDGGTMSAAELLTGALQDRGRAVVVGSRTFGKGSVQMPTTLPDGSVAELTVGHYRTPSGRGVDGHGLTPDLEAGEEALRRAETVLSGLGGQSPTAAPGR
;
A
#
# COMPACT_ATOMS: atom_id res chain seq x y z
N ASP A 1 1.73 -30.72 -4.55
CA ASP A 1 2.85 -29.87 -4.94
C ASP A 1 2.51 -29.17 -6.25
N VAL A 2 2.50 -27.83 -6.25
CA VAL A 2 2.06 -26.97 -7.37
C VAL A 2 3.10 -26.97 -8.48
N ALA A 3 4.40 -26.90 -8.12
CA ALA A 3 5.49 -26.92 -9.09
C ALA A 3 5.51 -28.24 -9.85
N ARG A 4 5.43 -29.36 -9.14
CA ARG A 4 5.34 -30.70 -9.76
C ARG A 4 4.14 -30.83 -10.70
N ALA A 5 2.97 -30.31 -10.32
CA ALA A 5 1.79 -30.36 -11.18
C ALA A 5 1.99 -29.54 -12.47
N ALA A 6 2.72 -28.42 -12.40
CA ALA A 6 3.08 -27.62 -13.57
C ALA A 6 4.11 -28.33 -14.47
N GLU A 7 5.11 -28.98 -13.88
CA GLU A 7 6.14 -29.76 -14.58
C GLU A 7 5.55 -30.98 -15.31
N GLU A 8 4.70 -31.75 -14.63
CA GLU A 8 3.99 -32.89 -15.24
C GLU A 8 3.12 -32.44 -16.41
N ALA A 9 2.40 -31.32 -16.25
CA ALA A 9 1.61 -30.76 -17.34
C ALA A 9 2.47 -30.32 -18.52
N ALA A 10 3.62 -29.69 -18.26
CA ALA A 10 4.56 -29.31 -19.32
C ALA A 10 5.07 -30.54 -20.08
N ALA A 11 5.45 -31.61 -19.38
CA ALA A 11 5.91 -32.86 -19.97
C ALA A 11 4.83 -33.54 -20.83
N ASP A 12 3.56 -33.40 -20.44
CA ASP A 12 2.39 -33.89 -21.17
C ASP A 12 1.94 -32.98 -22.33
N GLY A 13 2.64 -31.86 -22.59
CA GLY A 13 2.24 -30.87 -23.60
C GLY A 13 0.98 -30.06 -23.23
N LYS A 14 0.62 -30.03 -21.94
CA LYS A 14 -0.51 -29.27 -21.39
C LYS A 14 -0.02 -27.95 -20.78
N SER A 15 -0.93 -26.99 -20.56
CA SER A 15 -0.58 -25.70 -19.95
C SER A 15 -0.12 -25.85 -18.48
N PRO A 16 1.12 -25.43 -18.14
CA PRO A 16 1.62 -25.41 -16.76
C PRO A 16 0.83 -24.43 -15.88
N LEU A 17 0.56 -23.21 -16.37
CA LEU A 17 -0.29 -22.21 -15.70
C LEU A 17 -1.64 -22.79 -15.23
N GLU A 18 -2.38 -23.46 -16.13
CA GLU A 18 -3.69 -24.02 -15.79
C GLU A 18 -3.60 -25.21 -14.83
N ALA A 19 -2.54 -26.00 -14.92
CA ALA A 19 -2.28 -27.07 -13.97
C ALA A 19 -1.96 -26.53 -12.57
N ALA A 20 -1.11 -25.50 -12.48
CA ALA A 20 -0.76 -24.83 -11.24
C ALA A 20 -1.98 -24.14 -10.60
N ARG A 21 -2.80 -23.41 -11.37
CA ARG A 21 -4.06 -22.81 -10.90
C ARG A 21 -4.99 -23.85 -10.30
N ARG A 22 -5.17 -25.01 -10.97
CA ARG A 22 -5.95 -26.13 -10.42
C ARG A 22 -5.34 -26.72 -9.15
N ALA A 23 -4.02 -26.80 -9.06
CA ALA A 23 -3.34 -27.31 -7.88
C ALA A 23 -3.52 -26.37 -6.67
N VAL A 24 -3.34 -25.06 -6.86
CA VAL A 24 -3.60 -24.02 -5.85
C VAL A 24 -5.07 -24.03 -5.42
N SER A 25 -6.02 -24.07 -6.36
CA SER A 25 -7.44 -24.12 -6.01
C SER A 25 -7.82 -25.33 -5.14
N ARG A 26 -7.06 -26.43 -5.21
CA ARG A 26 -7.28 -27.65 -4.40
C ARG A 26 -6.46 -27.69 -3.12
N SER A 27 -5.50 -26.77 -2.90
CA SER A 27 -4.63 -26.81 -1.72
C SER A 27 -5.34 -26.37 -0.44
N GLY A 28 -6.42 -25.60 -0.56
CA GLY A 28 -7.09 -24.97 0.58
C GLY A 28 -6.33 -23.77 1.15
N ASP A 29 -5.19 -23.41 0.56
CA ASP A 29 -4.46 -22.20 0.91
C ASP A 29 -5.20 -20.98 0.36
N ARG A 30 -5.79 -20.19 1.26
CA ARG A 30 -6.55 -18.97 0.95
C ARG A 30 -5.70 -17.88 0.30
N TRP A 31 -4.38 -17.91 0.53
CA TRP A 31 -3.45 -16.86 0.11
C TRP A 31 -2.67 -17.25 -1.14
N ALA A 32 -2.58 -18.54 -1.47
CA ALA A 32 -1.86 -18.98 -2.67
C ALA A 32 -2.52 -18.44 -3.95
N ALA A 33 -1.69 -18.01 -4.89
CA ALA A 33 -2.12 -17.51 -6.19
C ALA A 33 -1.16 -17.96 -7.29
N VAL A 34 -1.64 -18.01 -8.53
CA VAL A 34 -0.81 -18.26 -9.71
C VAL A 34 -1.08 -17.18 -10.74
N TYR A 35 -0.02 -16.53 -11.16
CA TYR A 35 -0.01 -15.42 -12.10
C TYR A 35 0.63 -15.87 -13.41
N SER A 36 0.01 -15.51 -14.52
CA SER A 36 0.71 -15.48 -15.82
C SER A 36 1.89 -14.49 -15.78
N PRO A 37 2.84 -14.56 -16.73
CA PRO A 37 3.95 -13.63 -16.78
C PRO A 37 3.52 -12.15 -16.79
N GLY A 38 2.43 -11.82 -17.50
CA GLY A 38 1.87 -10.47 -17.56
C GLY A 38 1.27 -10.02 -16.24
N GLU A 39 0.43 -10.86 -15.63
CA GLU A 39 -0.17 -10.59 -14.31
C GLU A 39 0.91 -10.41 -13.23
N TYR A 40 1.97 -11.22 -13.25
CA TYR A 40 3.07 -11.09 -12.29
C TYR A 40 3.88 -9.81 -12.52
N GLN A 41 4.11 -9.41 -13.78
CA GLN A 41 4.78 -8.15 -14.09
C GLN A 41 4.00 -6.93 -13.56
N GLU A 42 2.66 -6.97 -13.61
CA GLU A 42 1.81 -5.92 -13.04
C GLU A 42 1.90 -5.88 -11.50
N LEU A 43 1.97 -7.05 -10.86
CA LEU A 43 2.21 -7.15 -9.42
C LEU A 43 3.58 -6.56 -9.04
N GLU A 44 4.64 -6.89 -9.78
CA GLU A 44 5.97 -6.31 -9.58
C GLU A 44 5.96 -4.80 -9.77
N ASP A 45 5.33 -4.30 -10.83
CA ASP A 45 5.19 -2.85 -11.06
C ASP A 45 4.46 -2.21 -9.87
N ALA A 46 3.39 -2.81 -9.34
CA ALA A 46 2.69 -2.32 -8.17
C ALA A 46 3.56 -2.29 -6.91
N LEU A 47 4.38 -3.32 -6.67
CA LEU A 47 5.34 -3.38 -5.56
C LEU A 47 6.48 -2.37 -5.73
N ASP A 48 6.87 -2.05 -6.96
CA ASP A 48 7.77 -0.94 -7.29
C ASP A 48 7.10 0.45 -7.10
N GLY A 49 5.84 0.47 -6.64
CA GLY A 49 5.05 1.69 -6.48
C GLY A 49 4.67 2.31 -7.82
N ARG A 50 4.68 1.52 -8.89
CA ARG A 50 4.34 1.92 -10.25
C ARG A 50 2.95 1.43 -10.64
N TYR A 51 2.38 2.06 -11.64
CA TYR A 51 1.15 1.62 -12.29
C TYR A 51 1.13 2.11 -13.73
N THR A 52 0.43 1.41 -14.61
CA THR A 52 0.18 1.88 -15.97
C THR A 52 -0.94 2.90 -15.99
N GLY A 53 -0.77 4.00 -16.71
CA GLY A 53 -1.84 4.94 -16.98
C GLY A 53 -1.37 6.25 -17.60
N VAL A 54 -2.24 7.26 -17.56
CA VAL A 54 -1.98 8.59 -18.15
C VAL A 54 -1.63 9.67 -17.12
N GLY A 55 -1.79 9.39 -15.83
CA GLY A 55 -1.32 10.27 -14.75
C GLY A 55 -2.30 11.36 -14.32
N LEU A 56 -3.59 11.07 -14.41
CA LEU A 56 -4.65 11.91 -13.88
C LEU A 56 -5.47 11.14 -12.84
N TRP A 57 -6.12 11.90 -11.95
CA TRP A 57 -7.12 11.41 -11.03
C TRP A 57 -8.45 12.03 -11.40
N ALA A 58 -9.52 11.24 -11.29
CA ALA A 58 -10.85 11.68 -11.60
C ALA A 58 -11.81 11.36 -10.46
N ARG A 59 -12.91 12.10 -10.39
CA ARG A 59 -14.07 11.78 -9.57
C ARG A 59 -15.32 11.82 -10.43
N GLU A 60 -16.34 11.11 -9.97
CA GLU A 60 -17.70 11.35 -10.45
C GLU A 60 -18.29 12.53 -9.67
N ARG A 61 -18.98 13.41 -10.39
CA ARG A 61 -19.77 14.51 -9.85
C ARG A 61 -20.94 14.79 -10.79
N ASP A 62 -22.16 14.71 -10.27
CA ASP A 62 -23.40 15.04 -10.99
C ASP A 62 -23.55 14.27 -12.32
N GLY A 63 -23.17 12.99 -12.32
CA GLY A 63 -23.16 12.09 -13.48
C GLY A 63 -22.01 12.35 -14.48
N ARG A 64 -21.03 13.17 -14.11
CA ARG A 64 -19.92 13.58 -14.99
C ARG A 64 -18.58 13.20 -14.38
N ILE A 65 -17.60 12.93 -15.23
CA ILE A 65 -16.24 12.63 -14.80
C ILE A 65 -15.40 13.91 -14.82
N GLU A 66 -14.95 14.35 -13.66
CA GLU A 66 -14.12 15.55 -13.47
C GLU A 66 -12.70 15.15 -13.07
N VAL A 67 -11.70 15.73 -13.73
CA VAL A 67 -10.29 15.58 -13.36
C VAL A 67 -10.03 16.36 -12.07
N THR A 68 -9.55 15.69 -11.02
CA THR A 68 -9.28 16.29 -9.71
C THR A 68 -7.81 16.59 -9.49
N LYS A 69 -6.91 15.83 -10.10
CA LYS A 69 -5.46 16.00 -10.00
C LYS A 69 -4.81 15.55 -11.31
N VAL A 70 -3.70 16.17 -11.65
CA VAL A 70 -2.81 15.73 -12.74
C VAL A 70 -1.39 15.67 -12.18
N GLY A 71 -0.69 14.57 -12.45
CA GLY A 71 0.65 14.30 -11.93
C GLY A 71 1.69 15.07 -12.73
N ARG A 72 2.72 15.58 -12.08
CA ARG A 72 3.83 16.25 -12.79
C ARG A 72 4.64 15.22 -13.60
N GLY A 73 5.09 15.61 -14.79
CA GLY A 73 5.87 14.73 -15.68
C GLY A 73 5.10 13.49 -16.12
N THR A 74 3.78 13.61 -16.28
CA THR A 74 2.92 12.52 -16.75
C THR A 74 2.37 12.84 -18.14
N PRO A 75 1.96 11.83 -18.93
CA PRO A 75 1.34 12.07 -20.24
C PRO A 75 0.18 13.08 -20.21
N ALA A 76 -0.66 13.03 -19.18
CA ALA A 76 -1.75 13.98 -18.99
C ALA A 76 -1.26 15.42 -18.73
N ALA A 77 -0.18 15.61 -17.96
CA ALA A 77 0.41 16.92 -17.74
C ALA A 77 1.04 17.50 -19.01
N ASP A 78 1.77 16.67 -19.76
CA ASP A 78 2.44 17.08 -20.99
C ASP A 78 1.43 17.50 -22.06
N ALA A 79 0.24 16.87 -22.05
CA ALA A 79 -0.90 17.24 -22.89
C ALA A 79 -1.72 18.45 -22.38
N GLY A 80 -1.31 19.07 -21.28
CA GLY A 80 -1.96 20.28 -20.77
C GLY A 80 -3.33 20.07 -20.11
N ILE A 81 -3.64 18.82 -19.72
CA ILE A 81 -4.83 18.49 -18.92
C ILE A 81 -4.66 19.08 -17.52
N ARG A 82 -5.74 19.62 -16.95
CA ARG A 82 -5.73 20.33 -15.67
C ARG A 82 -6.87 19.83 -14.77
N PRO A 83 -6.72 19.98 -13.44
CA PRO A 83 -7.86 19.87 -12.53
C PRO A 83 -9.01 20.77 -12.97
N GLY A 84 -10.23 20.24 -12.89
CA GLY A 84 -11.47 20.88 -13.37
C GLY A 84 -11.82 20.56 -14.83
N ASP A 85 -10.93 19.92 -15.60
CA ASP A 85 -11.28 19.41 -16.92
C ASP A 85 -12.31 18.29 -16.78
N ARG A 86 -13.28 18.26 -17.68
CA ARG A 86 -14.26 17.19 -17.77
C ARG A 86 -13.81 16.15 -18.79
N LEU A 87 -13.82 14.89 -18.40
CA LEU A 87 -13.62 13.77 -19.30
C LEU A 87 -14.99 13.34 -19.85
N ARG A 88 -15.19 13.49 -21.16
CA ARG A 88 -16.43 13.19 -21.87
C ARG A 88 -16.42 11.82 -22.54
N SER A 89 -15.25 11.39 -23.01
CA SER A 89 -15.10 10.07 -23.65
C SER A 89 -13.71 9.48 -23.47
N VAL A 90 -13.62 8.16 -23.54
CA VAL A 90 -12.38 7.38 -23.62
C VAL A 90 -12.48 6.44 -24.82
N ASP A 91 -11.53 6.51 -25.74
CA ASP A 91 -11.49 5.78 -27.02
C ASP A 91 -12.77 5.92 -27.87
N GLY A 92 -13.46 7.05 -27.72
CA GLY A 92 -14.71 7.36 -28.43
C GLY A 92 -15.97 6.94 -27.68
N GLU A 93 -15.87 6.16 -26.60
CA GLU A 93 -17.00 5.81 -25.75
C GLU A 93 -17.30 6.92 -24.75
N ARG A 94 -18.57 7.32 -24.65
CA ARG A 94 -19.01 8.31 -23.65
C ARG A 94 -18.83 7.76 -22.24
N VAL A 95 -18.35 8.60 -21.32
CA VAL A 95 -18.13 8.20 -19.91
C VAL A 95 -19.06 8.87 -18.90
N ASP A 96 -19.94 9.76 -19.35
CA ASP A 96 -20.99 10.31 -18.50
C ASP A 96 -21.92 9.18 -18.00
N GLY A 97 -22.23 9.19 -16.70
CA GLY A 97 -23.06 8.19 -16.05
C GLY A 97 -22.36 6.86 -15.74
N ARG A 98 -21.11 6.66 -16.17
CA ARG A 98 -20.33 5.46 -15.81
C ARG A 98 -19.73 5.60 -14.41
N PRO A 99 -19.56 4.50 -13.66
CA PRO A 99 -18.77 4.49 -12.45
C PRO A 99 -17.34 4.99 -12.71
N VAL A 100 -16.85 5.91 -11.89
CA VAL A 100 -15.49 6.46 -12.05
C VAL A 100 -14.41 5.38 -12.05
N THR A 101 -14.63 4.28 -11.32
CA THR A 101 -13.72 3.13 -11.28
C THR A 101 -13.53 2.49 -12.65
N GLU A 102 -14.61 2.31 -13.40
CA GLU A 102 -14.58 1.78 -14.77
C GLU A 102 -13.82 2.71 -15.72
N VAL A 103 -14.07 4.02 -15.60
CA VAL A 103 -13.39 5.03 -16.40
C VAL A 103 -11.88 5.05 -16.10
N VAL A 104 -11.50 4.92 -14.83
CA VAL A 104 -10.10 4.80 -14.42
C VAL A 104 -9.47 3.52 -14.99
N SER A 105 -10.17 2.38 -14.98
CA SER A 105 -9.67 1.14 -15.58
C SER A 105 -9.39 1.27 -17.07
N LEU A 106 -10.26 1.96 -17.84
CA LEU A 106 -10.02 2.24 -19.25
C LEU A 106 -8.76 3.11 -19.46
N LEU A 107 -8.57 4.14 -18.64
CA LEU A 107 -7.39 5.01 -18.69
C LEU A 107 -6.09 4.26 -18.39
N ARG A 108 -6.15 3.23 -17.53
CA ARG A 108 -5.01 2.38 -17.19
C ARG A 108 -4.75 1.28 -18.20
N GLY A 109 -5.77 0.88 -18.96
CA GLY A 109 -5.71 -0.26 -19.89
C GLY A 109 -6.10 -1.58 -19.24
N ASP A 110 -6.38 -1.60 -17.93
CA ASP A 110 -6.72 -2.79 -17.13
C ASP A 110 -7.93 -3.54 -17.73
N SER A 111 -8.95 -2.83 -18.20
CA SER A 111 -10.18 -3.43 -18.75
C SER A 111 -10.00 -4.05 -20.14
N THR A 112 -8.94 -3.68 -20.86
CA THR A 112 -8.67 -4.08 -22.24
C THR A 112 -7.37 -4.88 -22.37
N GLY A 113 -6.62 -5.08 -21.28
CA GLY A 113 -5.31 -5.73 -21.30
C GLY A 113 -4.22 -4.90 -22.00
N GLU A 114 -4.36 -3.58 -22.03
CA GLU A 114 -3.45 -2.67 -22.76
C GLU A 114 -2.28 -2.22 -21.86
N PRO A 115 -1.03 -2.66 -22.10
CA PRO A 115 0.10 -2.34 -21.25
C PRO A 115 0.60 -0.89 -21.42
N ALA A 116 1.62 -0.53 -20.64
CA ALA A 116 2.35 0.72 -20.84
C ALA A 116 2.94 0.80 -22.26
N GLY A 117 2.89 1.98 -22.86
CA GLY A 117 3.34 2.24 -24.22
C GLY A 117 2.23 2.29 -25.26
N THR A 118 1.04 1.75 -24.95
CA THR A 118 -0.18 1.83 -25.75
C THR A 118 -0.79 3.22 -25.69
N THR A 119 -1.77 3.51 -26.55
CA THR A 119 -2.42 4.84 -26.61
C THR A 119 -3.87 4.80 -26.18
N VAL A 120 -4.37 5.92 -25.67
CA VAL A 120 -5.77 6.15 -25.31
C VAL A 120 -6.21 7.53 -25.77
N ARG A 121 -7.36 7.63 -26.44
CA ARG A 121 -7.91 8.89 -26.92
C ARG A 121 -8.97 9.43 -25.97
N LEU A 122 -8.71 10.58 -25.37
CA LEU A 122 -9.60 11.24 -24.45
C LEU A 122 -10.43 12.31 -25.17
N GLY A 123 -11.72 12.40 -24.88
CA GLY A 123 -12.54 13.57 -25.18
C GLY A 123 -12.64 14.46 -23.95
N LEU A 124 -12.18 15.70 -24.04
CA LEU A 124 -12.04 16.62 -22.92
C LEU A 124 -12.88 17.89 -23.12
N GLU A 125 -13.28 18.51 -22.03
CA GLU A 125 -14.01 19.77 -22.01
C GLU A 125 -13.51 20.68 -20.87
N ARG A 126 -13.27 21.96 -21.19
CA ARG A 126 -12.90 23.03 -20.26
C ARG A 126 -13.69 24.28 -20.60
N GLY A 127 -14.68 24.62 -19.76
CA GLY A 127 -15.63 25.68 -20.08
C GLY A 127 -16.40 25.36 -21.35
N THR A 128 -16.35 26.24 -22.36
CA THR A 128 -17.00 26.03 -23.66
C THR A 128 -16.12 25.30 -24.68
N ARG A 129 -14.84 25.09 -24.39
CA ARG A 129 -13.90 24.41 -25.29
C ARG A 129 -13.98 22.90 -25.09
N ALA A 130 -14.24 22.18 -26.17
CA ALA A 130 -14.08 20.74 -26.23
C ALA A 130 -12.99 20.34 -27.22
N TRP A 131 -12.22 19.31 -26.90
CA TRP A 131 -11.18 18.79 -27.78
C TRP A 131 -10.97 17.29 -27.54
N SER A 132 -10.20 16.66 -28.42
CA SER A 132 -9.72 15.29 -28.25
C SER A 132 -8.21 15.29 -28.14
N GLU A 133 -7.69 14.41 -27.29
CA GLU A 133 -6.27 14.29 -27.01
C GLU A 133 -5.87 12.82 -26.96
N THR A 134 -4.84 12.42 -27.69
CA THR A 134 -4.34 11.04 -27.65
C THR A 134 -3.13 10.98 -26.74
N LEU A 135 -3.26 10.27 -25.63
CA LEU A 135 -2.19 10.09 -24.66
C LEU A 135 -1.56 8.71 -24.81
N ARG A 136 -0.25 8.64 -24.58
CA ARG A 136 0.46 7.37 -24.43
C ARG A 136 0.41 6.94 -22.97
N ARG A 137 -0.03 5.71 -22.69
CA ARG A 137 0.06 5.13 -21.35
C ARG A 137 1.52 4.98 -20.97
N ALA A 138 1.87 5.36 -19.75
CA ALA A 138 3.21 5.25 -19.21
C ALA A 138 3.19 4.49 -17.88
N ARG A 139 4.36 3.98 -17.47
CA ARG A 139 4.56 3.52 -16.09
C ARG A 139 4.76 4.74 -15.19
N LEU A 140 3.86 4.94 -14.24
CA LEU A 140 3.78 6.12 -13.37
C LEU A 140 3.95 5.72 -11.92
N SER A 141 4.52 6.59 -11.09
CA SER A 141 4.74 6.32 -9.66
C SER A 141 3.58 6.80 -8.79
N ARG A 142 3.32 6.07 -7.70
CA ARG A 142 2.41 6.45 -6.62
C ARG A 142 3.21 7.03 -5.45
N ASP A 143 2.74 8.13 -4.89
CA ASP A 143 3.22 8.63 -3.61
C ASP A 143 2.61 7.75 -2.50
N THR A 144 3.36 6.77 -2.01
CA THR A 144 2.88 5.84 -0.97
C THR A 144 3.12 6.36 0.45
N VAL A 145 4.01 7.34 0.62
CA VAL A 145 4.27 8.02 1.89
C VAL A 145 3.93 9.50 1.76
N THR A 146 3.02 9.99 2.58
CA THR A 146 2.63 11.41 2.63
C THR A 146 2.79 11.97 4.04
N VAL A 147 3.15 13.25 4.13
CA VAL A 147 3.34 13.94 5.40
C VAL A 147 2.44 15.17 5.43
N ARG A 148 1.70 15.34 6.52
CA ARG A 148 0.92 16.56 6.78
C ARG A 148 0.98 16.94 8.25
N ALA A 149 0.86 18.23 8.54
CA ALA A 149 0.61 18.68 9.89
C ALA A 149 -0.82 18.31 10.31
N LEU A 150 -1.00 17.87 11.56
CA LEU A 150 -2.32 17.68 12.16
C LEU A 150 -2.67 18.84 13.08
N ALA A 151 -1.71 19.21 13.93
CA ALA A 151 -1.81 20.27 14.92
C ALA A 151 -0.41 20.89 15.11
N PRO A 152 -0.27 22.01 15.84
CA PRO A 152 1.04 22.49 16.26
C PRO A 152 1.84 21.36 16.93
N ARG A 153 3.05 21.09 16.43
CA ARG A 153 3.93 20.01 16.91
C ARG A 153 3.37 18.59 16.77
N VAL A 154 2.43 18.34 15.84
CA VAL A 154 2.02 16.97 15.49
C VAL A 154 2.07 16.77 13.98
N SER A 155 2.87 15.79 13.55
CA SER A 155 2.98 15.38 12.14
C SER A 155 2.34 14.01 11.91
N VAL A 156 1.52 13.91 10.87
CA VAL A 156 0.96 12.65 10.39
C VAL A 156 1.80 12.18 9.22
N ILE A 157 2.39 10.99 9.37
CA ILE A 157 3.07 10.26 8.30
C ILE A 157 2.13 9.13 7.88
N LYS A 158 1.46 9.28 6.74
CA LYS A 158 0.58 8.23 6.19
C LYS A 158 1.36 7.34 5.25
N VAL A 159 1.31 6.04 5.48
CA VAL A 159 1.89 5.01 4.60
C VAL A 159 0.74 4.21 4.00
N GLY A 160 0.49 4.39 2.71
CA GLY A 160 -0.60 3.73 2.00
C GLY A 160 -0.29 2.30 1.53
N ALA A 161 0.99 1.98 1.32
CA ALA A 161 1.49 0.65 0.97
C ALA A 161 3.03 0.61 1.15
N PHE A 162 3.59 -0.57 1.38
CA PHE A 162 5.03 -0.80 1.45
C PHE A 162 5.59 -1.15 0.07
N THR A 163 5.79 -0.13 -0.75
CA THR A 163 6.41 -0.25 -2.08
C THR A 163 7.90 0.01 -2.01
N LYS A 164 8.65 -0.32 -3.07
CA LYS A 164 10.09 -0.08 -3.14
C LYS A 164 10.45 1.37 -2.81
N GLY A 165 11.36 1.54 -1.86
CA GLY A 165 11.82 2.84 -1.35
C GLY A 165 10.90 3.52 -0.33
N SER A 166 9.73 2.95 0.00
CA SER A 166 8.80 3.54 0.98
C SER A 166 9.40 3.57 2.39
N GLY A 167 10.20 2.58 2.79
CA GLY A 167 10.87 2.55 4.09
C GLY A 167 11.82 3.74 4.28
N GLU A 168 12.62 4.06 3.26
CA GLU A 168 13.50 5.24 3.28
C GLU A 168 12.73 6.57 3.24
N GLN A 169 11.58 6.60 2.55
CA GLN A 169 10.68 7.74 2.60
C GLN A 169 10.13 7.96 4.02
N VAL A 170 9.75 6.90 4.73
CA VAL A 170 9.34 6.97 6.14
C VAL A 170 10.49 7.48 7.03
N ARG A 171 11.69 6.90 6.92
CA ARG A 171 12.88 7.38 7.67
C ARG A 171 13.13 8.86 7.42
N THR A 172 13.04 9.30 6.17
CA THR A 172 13.21 10.70 5.78
C THR A 172 12.10 11.58 6.36
N ALA A 173 10.84 11.15 6.33
CA ALA A 173 9.72 11.86 6.93
C ALA A 173 9.88 12.03 8.45
N VAL A 174 10.34 10.99 9.15
CA VAL A 174 10.65 11.04 10.58
C VAL A 174 11.79 12.02 10.87
N ARG A 175 12.90 11.97 10.12
CA ARG A 175 14.02 12.92 10.27
C ARG A 175 13.62 14.38 10.03
N ARG A 176 12.71 14.63 9.07
CA ARG A 176 12.22 15.98 8.73
C ARG A 176 11.16 16.50 9.67
N THR A 177 10.53 15.63 10.46
CA THR A 177 9.56 16.07 11.46
C THR A 177 10.28 16.89 12.54
N PRO A 178 9.78 18.09 12.91
CA PRO A 178 10.48 18.94 13.87
C PRO A 178 10.73 18.27 15.22
N ALA A 179 11.87 18.59 15.84
CA ALA A 179 12.21 18.11 17.17
C ALA A 179 11.12 18.50 18.19
N GLY A 180 10.83 17.61 19.14
CA GLY A 180 9.76 17.81 20.13
C GLY A 180 8.34 17.74 19.57
N SER A 181 8.16 17.34 18.31
CA SER A 181 6.84 17.02 17.76
C SER A 181 6.44 15.57 18.03
N GLY A 182 5.15 15.33 18.26
CA GLY A 182 4.56 14.01 18.21
C GLY A 182 4.38 13.53 16.77
N ILE A 183 4.46 12.21 16.58
CA ILE A 183 4.26 11.55 15.28
C ILE A 183 3.02 10.67 15.35
N VAL A 184 2.14 10.83 14.37
CA VAL A 184 1.08 9.88 14.06
C VAL A 184 1.50 9.11 12.81
N LEU A 185 1.77 7.82 12.96
CA LEU A 185 1.99 6.90 11.84
C LEU A 185 0.64 6.33 11.40
N ASP A 186 0.11 6.80 10.27
CA ASP A 186 -1.21 6.38 9.78
C ASP A 186 -1.09 5.21 8.78
N LEU A 187 -1.42 4.00 9.25
CA LEU A 187 -1.41 2.74 8.49
C LEU A 187 -2.81 2.26 8.11
N ARG A 188 -3.84 3.10 8.31
CA ARG A 188 -5.23 2.78 7.94
C ARG A 188 -5.37 2.58 6.44
N GLY A 189 -6.01 1.47 6.07
CA GLY A 189 -6.20 1.03 4.69
C GLY A 189 -4.93 0.54 3.99
N ASN A 190 -3.83 0.31 4.72
CA ASN A 190 -2.57 -0.16 4.14
C ASN A 190 -2.58 -1.69 3.98
N PRO A 191 -2.60 -2.23 2.74
CA PRO A 191 -2.70 -3.67 2.49
C PRO A 191 -1.39 -4.43 2.74
N GLY A 192 -0.33 -3.76 3.20
CA GLY A 192 1.01 -4.31 3.34
C GLY A 192 1.87 -3.99 2.11
N GLY A 193 2.61 -4.98 1.62
CA GLY A 193 3.60 -4.85 0.55
C GLY A 193 4.89 -5.57 0.90
N LEU A 194 6.02 -5.01 0.48
CA LEU A 194 7.35 -5.56 0.69
C LEU A 194 7.71 -5.57 2.19
N VAL A 195 7.94 -6.76 2.74
CA VAL A 195 8.35 -6.95 4.15
C VAL A 195 9.64 -6.18 4.46
N ALA A 196 10.61 -6.18 3.53
CA ALA A 196 11.86 -5.44 3.70
C ALA A 196 11.62 -3.94 3.92
N GLU A 197 10.68 -3.34 3.19
CA GLU A 197 10.34 -1.91 3.31
C GLU A 197 9.66 -1.61 4.66
N ALA A 198 8.83 -2.53 5.18
CA ALA A 198 8.26 -2.41 6.51
C ALA A 198 9.31 -2.52 7.61
N VAL A 199 10.31 -3.40 7.46
CA VAL A 199 11.46 -3.50 8.38
C VAL A 199 12.29 -2.21 8.34
N THR A 200 12.60 -1.68 7.15
CA THR A 200 13.28 -0.39 7.00
C THR A 200 12.48 0.76 7.62
N ALA A 201 11.15 0.77 7.47
CA ALA A 201 10.28 1.73 8.13
C ALA A 201 10.30 1.58 9.67
N ALA A 202 10.36 0.35 10.19
CA ALA A 202 10.49 0.09 11.63
C ALA A 202 11.78 0.70 12.19
N SER A 203 12.89 0.61 11.45
CA SER A 203 14.17 1.25 11.77
C SER A 203 14.10 2.78 11.87
N ALA A 204 13.03 3.43 11.41
CA ALA A 204 12.82 4.86 11.63
C ALA A 204 12.45 5.17 13.10
N PHE A 205 11.90 4.20 13.83
CA PHE A 205 11.32 4.36 15.16
C PHE A 205 11.97 3.49 16.24
N LEU A 206 12.81 2.54 15.84
CA LEU A 206 13.49 1.58 16.71
C LEU A 206 15.01 1.75 16.59
N ASP A 207 15.71 1.62 17.71
CA ASP A 207 17.17 1.59 17.74
C ASP A 207 17.66 0.13 17.76
N GLY A 208 17.45 -0.57 16.64
CA GLY A 208 17.79 -1.98 16.50
C GLY A 208 16.82 -2.98 17.15
N GLY A 209 17.19 -4.26 17.13
CA GLY A 209 16.46 -5.37 17.75
C GLY A 209 15.36 -5.98 16.88
N LEU A 210 14.66 -6.98 17.42
CA LEU A 210 13.68 -7.79 16.68
C LEU A 210 12.47 -6.97 16.21
N VAL A 211 12.06 -7.20 14.95
CA VAL A 211 10.84 -6.67 14.34
C VAL A 211 9.80 -7.77 14.18
N ALA A 212 10.21 -8.93 13.65
CA ALA A 212 9.36 -10.11 13.55
C ALA A 212 10.21 -11.36 13.36
N THR A 213 9.63 -12.52 13.66
CA THR A 213 10.15 -13.80 13.19
C THR A 213 9.22 -14.37 12.13
N TYR A 214 9.72 -15.22 11.25
CA TYR A 214 8.92 -15.95 10.28
C TYR A 214 9.51 -17.33 10.06
N ASP A 215 8.63 -18.31 9.84
CA ASP A 215 9.05 -19.68 9.53
C ASP A 215 8.96 -19.89 8.01
N VAL A 216 9.94 -20.59 7.42
CA VAL A 216 9.92 -21.09 6.04
C VAL A 216 10.27 -22.56 6.11
N ASP A 217 9.36 -23.46 5.72
CA ASP A 217 9.58 -24.91 5.70
C ASP A 217 10.11 -25.48 7.04
N GLY A 218 9.67 -24.90 8.16
CA GLY A 218 10.08 -25.30 9.52
C GLY A 218 11.37 -24.63 10.03
N GLU A 219 12.06 -23.85 9.20
CA GLU A 219 13.18 -23.02 9.62
C GLU A 219 12.72 -21.62 10.06
N GLN A 220 12.96 -21.30 11.32
CA GLN A 220 12.67 -19.98 11.85
C GLN A 220 13.75 -18.97 11.45
N ARG A 221 13.32 -17.82 10.95
CA ARG A 221 14.14 -16.66 10.61
C ARG A 221 13.68 -15.43 11.38
N ALA A 222 14.59 -14.46 11.54
CA ALA A 222 14.33 -13.25 12.32
C ALA A 222 14.70 -11.99 11.51
N LEU A 223 13.80 -11.01 11.56
CA LEU A 223 13.95 -9.70 10.94
C LEU A 223 14.27 -8.67 12.03
N HIS A 224 15.31 -7.88 11.82
CA HIS A 224 15.79 -6.91 12.79
C HIS A 224 15.76 -5.50 12.22
N ALA A 225 15.46 -4.53 13.07
CA ALA A 225 15.60 -3.13 12.74
C ALA A 225 17.09 -2.75 12.71
N GLU A 226 17.42 -1.75 11.90
CA GLU A 226 18.72 -1.08 11.93
C GLU A 226 18.79 -0.14 13.15
N PRO A 227 19.98 0.09 13.73
CA PRO A 227 20.15 1.10 14.77
C PRO A 227 20.03 2.53 14.23
N GLY A 228 19.83 3.50 15.13
CA GLY A 228 19.75 4.93 14.83
C GLY A 228 18.34 5.47 14.57
N GLY A 229 17.31 4.70 14.88
CA GLY A 229 15.92 5.14 14.82
C GLY A 229 15.54 6.12 15.94
N ASP A 230 14.45 6.86 15.73
CA ASP A 230 13.94 7.78 16.75
C ASP A 230 13.12 7.06 17.81
N THR A 231 13.70 6.92 19.00
CA THR A 231 13.06 6.29 20.15
C THR A 231 12.51 7.28 21.17
N THR A 232 12.62 8.59 20.94
CA THR A 232 12.34 9.63 21.95
C THR A 232 11.06 10.41 21.70
N ARG A 233 10.70 10.65 20.43
CA ARG A 233 9.48 11.41 20.12
C ARG A 233 8.23 10.58 20.43
N PRO A 234 7.17 11.17 21.01
CA PRO A 234 5.89 10.51 21.18
C PRO A 234 5.36 9.96 19.84
N LEU A 235 4.93 8.70 19.82
CA LEU A 235 4.49 8.00 18.62
C LEU A 235 3.15 7.31 18.87
N VAL A 236 2.21 7.55 17.96
CA VAL A 236 0.94 6.81 17.88
C VAL A 236 0.85 6.16 16.50
N ALA A 237 0.48 4.89 16.44
CA ALA A 237 0.17 4.20 15.19
C ALA A 237 -1.35 4.09 15.01
N LEU A 238 -1.87 4.57 13.87
CA LEU A 238 -3.27 4.39 13.51
C LEU A 238 -3.45 3.18 12.62
N VAL A 239 -4.41 2.33 12.97
CA VAL A 239 -4.71 1.09 12.24
C VAL A 239 -6.22 0.90 12.04
N ASP A 240 -6.58 0.10 11.05
CA ASP A 240 -7.97 -0.34 10.86
C ASP A 240 -8.02 -1.75 10.26
N GLY A 241 -9.23 -2.24 9.95
CA GLY A 241 -9.42 -3.54 9.31
C GLY A 241 -8.81 -3.66 7.90
N GLY A 242 -8.34 -2.55 7.32
CA GLY A 242 -7.58 -2.54 6.06
C GLY A 242 -6.06 -2.60 6.26
N THR A 243 -5.56 -2.42 7.49
CA THR A 243 -4.15 -2.65 7.85
C THR A 243 -3.84 -4.14 7.79
N MET A 244 -2.94 -4.56 6.90
CA MET A 244 -2.70 -5.97 6.59
C MET A 244 -1.20 -6.30 6.44
N SER A 245 -0.82 -7.54 6.73
CA SER A 245 0.47 -8.14 6.34
C SER A 245 1.68 -7.33 6.81
N ALA A 246 2.55 -6.84 5.92
CA ALA A 246 3.72 -6.04 6.29
C ALA A 246 3.38 -4.81 7.18
N ALA A 247 2.17 -4.25 7.04
CA ALA A 247 1.71 -3.18 7.92
C ALA A 247 1.36 -3.66 9.33
N GLU A 248 0.83 -4.88 9.46
CA GLU A 248 0.61 -5.53 10.75
C GLU A 248 1.95 -5.91 11.39
N LEU A 249 2.92 -6.36 10.60
CA LEU A 249 4.29 -6.64 11.07
C LEU A 249 4.93 -5.39 11.71
N LEU A 250 4.89 -4.24 11.02
CA LEU A 250 5.37 -2.97 11.59
C LEU A 250 4.59 -2.59 12.85
N THR A 251 3.27 -2.68 12.81
CA THR A 251 2.39 -2.34 13.94
C THR A 251 2.73 -3.20 15.17
N GLY A 252 2.82 -4.52 15.00
CA GLY A 252 3.14 -5.46 16.07
C GLY A 252 4.52 -5.23 16.65
N ALA A 253 5.51 -4.90 15.80
CA ALA A 253 6.85 -4.56 16.26
C ALA A 253 6.87 -3.31 17.15
N LEU A 254 6.14 -2.27 16.77
CA LEU A 254 6.05 -1.04 17.53
C LEU A 254 5.25 -1.22 18.82
N GLN A 255 4.16 -2.01 18.78
CA GLN A 255 3.30 -2.27 19.93
C GLN A 255 4.00 -3.15 20.97
N ASP A 256 4.54 -4.31 20.58
CA ASP A 256 5.18 -5.26 21.51
C ASP A 256 6.38 -4.68 22.22
N ARG A 257 7.04 -3.72 21.57
CA ARG A 257 8.22 -3.06 22.11
C ARG A 257 7.90 -1.78 22.88
N GLY A 258 6.61 -1.49 23.10
CA GLY A 258 6.14 -0.30 23.81
C GLY A 258 6.55 1.00 23.14
N ARG A 259 6.87 0.97 21.83
CA ARG A 259 7.38 2.14 21.10
C ARG A 259 6.24 3.06 20.65
N ALA A 260 5.09 2.50 20.29
CA ALA A 260 3.93 3.27 19.87
C ALA A 260 2.69 2.81 20.65
N VAL A 261 1.79 3.75 20.94
CA VAL A 261 0.40 3.40 21.28
C VAL A 261 -0.35 3.16 19.98
N VAL A 262 -0.98 2.00 19.83
CA VAL A 262 -1.79 1.63 18.67
C VAL A 262 -3.24 2.04 18.91
N VAL A 263 -3.80 2.84 18.00
CA VAL A 263 -5.16 3.38 18.09
C VAL A 263 -5.94 3.05 16.83
N GLY A 264 -7.19 2.60 16.95
CA GLY A 264 -8.04 2.33 15.79
C GLY A 264 -8.92 1.11 15.96
N SER A 265 -9.03 0.26 14.94
CA SER A 265 -9.75 -1.02 15.05
C SER A 265 -8.80 -2.20 14.87
N ARG A 266 -9.28 -3.41 15.19
CA ARG A 266 -8.56 -4.65 14.89
C ARG A 266 -8.12 -4.69 13.43
N THR A 267 -6.88 -5.12 13.19
CA THR A 267 -6.29 -5.25 11.85
C THR A 267 -6.77 -6.51 11.13
N PHE A 268 -6.39 -6.66 9.86
CA PHE A 268 -6.98 -7.67 8.98
C PHE A 268 -6.69 -9.12 9.37
N GLY A 269 -5.48 -9.42 9.84
CA GLY A 269 -5.06 -10.77 10.24
C GLY A 269 -4.45 -11.61 9.12
N LYS A 270 -3.62 -11.02 8.25
CA LYS A 270 -2.83 -11.80 7.29
C LYS A 270 -1.44 -12.02 7.87
N GLY A 271 -1.24 -13.20 8.44
CA GLY A 271 0.00 -13.62 9.10
C GLY A 271 0.91 -14.49 8.23
N SER A 272 0.46 -14.87 7.03
CA SER A 272 1.19 -15.74 6.12
C SER A 272 2.33 -15.02 5.37
N VAL A 273 3.40 -15.76 5.11
CA VAL A 273 4.50 -15.38 4.22
C VAL A 273 4.35 -16.16 2.92
N GLN A 274 4.29 -15.42 1.81
CA GLN A 274 4.21 -16.00 0.47
C GLN A 274 5.57 -15.91 -0.21
N MET A 275 5.95 -16.93 -0.96
CA MET A 275 7.14 -16.90 -1.81
C MET A 275 6.78 -17.18 -3.28
N PRO A 276 7.25 -16.35 -4.22
CA PRO A 276 7.06 -16.59 -5.64
C PRO A 276 7.98 -17.71 -6.13
N THR A 277 7.43 -18.62 -6.92
CA THR A 277 8.15 -19.71 -7.62
C THR A 277 7.82 -19.64 -9.10
N THR A 278 8.85 -19.43 -9.94
CA THR A 278 8.70 -19.43 -11.40
C THR A 278 8.47 -20.85 -11.93
N LEU A 279 7.49 -21.00 -12.81
CA LEU A 279 7.07 -22.25 -13.43
C LEU A 279 7.65 -22.39 -14.86
N PRO A 280 7.59 -23.57 -15.49
CA PRO A 280 8.24 -23.83 -16.79
C PRO A 280 7.82 -22.91 -17.94
N ASP A 281 6.60 -22.38 -17.92
CA ASP A 281 6.06 -21.46 -18.94
C ASP A 281 6.29 -19.97 -18.58
N GLY A 282 7.05 -19.69 -17.53
CA GLY A 282 7.31 -18.35 -17.01
C GLY A 282 6.20 -17.79 -16.12
N SER A 283 5.10 -18.52 -15.94
CA SER A 283 4.11 -18.16 -14.91
C SER A 283 4.71 -18.26 -13.50
N VAL A 284 4.10 -17.62 -12.51
CA VAL A 284 4.61 -17.56 -11.15
C VAL A 284 3.54 -18.02 -10.16
N ALA A 285 3.88 -18.99 -9.32
CA ALA A 285 3.07 -19.39 -8.18
C ALA A 285 3.55 -18.68 -6.91
N GLU A 286 2.71 -17.86 -6.28
CA GLU A 286 2.95 -17.34 -4.94
C GLU A 286 2.30 -18.28 -3.93
N LEU A 287 3.12 -19.03 -3.19
CA LEU A 287 2.64 -20.05 -2.25
C LEU A 287 2.95 -19.64 -0.81
N THR A 288 2.05 -19.95 0.13
CA THR A 288 2.35 -19.78 1.55
C THR A 288 3.43 -20.76 1.97
N VAL A 289 4.54 -20.23 2.49
CA VAL A 289 5.69 -21.03 2.98
C VAL A 289 5.80 -21.03 4.50
N GLY A 290 4.98 -20.22 5.17
CA GLY A 290 4.88 -20.20 6.62
C GLY A 290 4.19 -18.94 7.14
N HIS A 291 4.42 -18.64 8.41
CA HIS A 291 3.75 -17.56 9.11
C HIS A 291 4.76 -16.70 9.88
N TYR A 292 4.48 -15.40 9.99
CA TYR A 292 5.26 -14.51 10.85
C TYR A 292 4.65 -14.38 12.25
N ARG A 293 5.50 -14.04 13.22
CA ARG A 293 5.12 -13.70 14.58
C ARG A 293 5.73 -12.35 14.96
N THR A 294 5.00 -11.61 15.79
CA THR A 294 5.48 -10.33 16.35
C THR A 294 6.60 -10.57 17.38
N PRO A 295 7.32 -9.53 17.87
CA PRO A 295 8.42 -9.72 18.82
C PRO A 295 8.05 -10.44 20.11
N SER A 296 6.82 -10.31 20.60
CA SER A 296 6.32 -11.04 21.77
C SER A 296 5.81 -12.46 21.44
N GLY A 297 6.00 -12.92 20.19
CA GLY A 297 5.59 -14.24 19.72
C GLY A 297 4.12 -14.37 19.30
N ARG A 298 3.37 -13.26 19.17
CA ARG A 298 1.95 -13.34 18.76
C ARG A 298 1.82 -13.76 17.29
N GLY A 299 0.97 -14.74 17.03
CA GLY A 299 0.52 -15.05 15.67
C GLY A 299 -0.57 -14.07 15.22
N VAL A 300 -0.47 -13.59 13.99
CA VAL A 300 -1.41 -12.60 13.43
C VAL A 300 -2.47 -13.24 12.51
N ASP A 301 -2.17 -14.41 11.96
CA ASP A 301 -3.02 -15.06 10.95
C ASP A 301 -4.42 -15.39 11.49
N GLY A 302 -5.46 -14.95 10.78
CA GLY A 302 -6.87 -15.15 11.15
C GLY A 302 -7.38 -14.30 12.33
N HIS A 303 -6.51 -13.58 13.03
CA HIS A 303 -6.86 -12.84 14.24
C HIS A 303 -6.61 -11.34 14.14
N GLY A 304 -5.58 -10.92 13.42
CA GLY A 304 -5.12 -9.54 13.42
C GLY A 304 -4.52 -9.11 14.75
N LEU A 305 -4.13 -7.84 14.81
CA LEU A 305 -3.67 -7.15 16.00
C LEU A 305 -4.82 -6.35 16.60
N THR A 306 -4.98 -6.46 17.91
CA THR A 306 -5.93 -5.63 18.66
C THR A 306 -5.22 -4.33 19.05
N PRO A 307 -5.80 -3.15 18.76
CA PRO A 307 -5.22 -1.87 19.14
C PRO A 307 -5.22 -1.70 20.66
N ASP A 308 -4.31 -0.88 21.19
CA ASP A 308 -4.28 -0.53 22.61
C ASP A 308 -5.52 0.31 22.99
N LEU A 309 -5.98 1.14 22.06
CA LEU A 309 -7.19 1.96 22.21
C LEU A 309 -8.08 1.83 20.97
N GLU A 310 -9.28 1.30 21.16
CA GLU A 310 -10.26 1.25 20.07
C GLU A 310 -10.71 2.64 19.64
N ALA A 311 -10.83 2.91 18.34
CA ALA A 311 -11.33 4.16 17.80
C ALA A 311 -11.86 3.96 16.38
N GLY A 312 -13.06 4.48 16.10
CA GLY A 312 -13.63 4.53 14.75
C GLY A 312 -13.22 5.79 14.00
N GLU A 313 -14.20 6.57 13.54
CA GLU A 313 -13.99 7.82 12.79
C GLU A 313 -13.10 8.84 13.53
N GLU A 314 -13.06 8.76 14.86
CA GLU A 314 -12.33 9.67 15.75
C GLU A 314 -10.88 9.25 16.05
N ALA A 315 -10.34 8.27 15.33
CA ALA A 315 -8.99 7.75 15.57
C ALA A 315 -7.90 8.84 15.55
N LEU A 316 -8.00 9.80 14.62
CA LEU A 316 -7.05 10.92 14.54
C LEU A 316 -7.12 11.84 15.77
N ARG A 317 -8.33 12.21 16.20
CA ARG A 317 -8.53 13.03 17.40
C ARG A 317 -8.03 12.29 18.64
N ARG A 318 -8.31 11.00 18.74
CA ARG A 318 -7.86 10.15 19.85
C ARG A 318 -6.33 10.04 19.89
N ALA A 319 -5.68 9.89 18.73
CA ALA A 319 -4.22 9.92 18.63
C ALA A 319 -3.61 11.24 19.10
N GLU A 320 -4.22 12.38 18.75
CA GLU A 320 -3.78 13.69 19.24
C GLU A 320 -3.89 13.78 20.77
N THR A 321 -4.99 13.32 21.35
CA THR A 321 -5.16 13.25 22.81
C THR A 321 -4.09 12.37 23.46
N VAL A 322 -3.81 11.20 22.90
CA VAL A 322 -2.75 10.30 23.40
C VAL A 322 -1.38 10.98 23.34
N LEU A 323 -1.03 11.60 22.22
CA LEU A 323 0.23 12.33 22.07
C LEU A 323 0.37 13.47 23.09
N SER A 324 -0.74 14.14 23.44
CA SER A 324 -0.72 15.17 24.47
C SER A 324 -0.37 14.63 25.86
N GLY A 325 -0.84 13.42 26.19
CA GLY A 325 -0.52 12.73 27.43
C GLY A 325 0.89 12.14 27.48
N LEU A 326 1.46 11.76 26.32
CA LEU A 326 2.81 11.21 26.18
C LEU A 326 3.93 12.29 26.23
N GLY A 327 3.58 13.55 26.50
CA GLY A 327 4.55 14.65 26.60
C GLY A 327 4.67 15.54 25.36
N GLY A 328 3.79 15.37 24.36
CA GLY A 328 3.58 16.38 23.32
C GLY A 328 2.80 17.55 23.91
N GLN A 329 3.48 18.56 24.47
CA GLN A 329 2.81 19.67 25.17
C GLN A 329 1.63 20.24 24.36
N SER A 330 0.41 20.10 24.89
CA SER A 330 -0.78 20.83 24.44
C SER A 330 -0.55 22.34 24.58
N PRO A 331 -1.04 23.21 23.67
CA PRO A 331 -0.84 24.66 23.76
C PRO A 331 -1.62 25.38 24.89
N THR A 332 -2.26 24.67 25.82
CA THR A 332 -3.26 25.26 26.73
C THR A 332 -2.93 25.10 28.21
N ALA A 333 -1.70 25.45 28.60
CA ALA A 333 -1.40 25.80 29.99
C ALA A 333 -0.82 27.22 30.01
N ALA A 334 -1.70 28.22 30.09
CA ALA A 334 -1.29 29.55 30.53
C ALA A 334 -0.76 29.42 31.97
N PRO A 335 0.37 30.06 32.32
CA PRO A 335 0.88 30.00 33.69
C PRO A 335 -0.07 30.78 34.59
N GLY A 336 -0.78 30.05 35.46
CA GLY A 336 -1.53 30.62 36.57
C GLY A 336 -0.56 31.29 37.55
N ARG A 337 -0.88 32.53 37.89
CA ARG A 337 -0.19 33.39 38.87
C ARG A 337 -0.22 32.81 40.27
#